data_AF-A0AAN1WKE5-F1
#
_entry.id   AF-A0AAN1WKE5-F1
#
_cell.length_a   1.000
_cell.length_b   1.000
_cell.length_c   1.000
_cell.angle_alpha   90.00
_cell.angle_beta   90.00
_cell.angle_gamma   90.00
#
_symmetry.space_group_name_H-M   'P 1'
#
loop_
_entity.id
_entity.type
_entity.pdbx_description
1 polymer ?
#
loop_
_entity_poly.entity_id
_entity_poly.type
_entity_poly.pdbx_seq_one_letter_code
_entity_poly.pdbx_strand_id
1 'polypeptide(L)' 'MKLLKHTVLNARYFATGSRPAKKAWRDAVERSAINGLILDGIVYIDEDEFLSRQDLDKNLAEKEVTPNFEFIDLLA' A
#
# COMPACT_ATOMS: atom_id res chain seq x y z
N MET A 1 15.12 -2.37 12.33
CA MET A 1 14.71 -3.16 11.15
C MET A 1 14.08 -4.44 11.66
N LYS A 2 12.76 -4.41 11.81
CA LYS A 2 11.96 -5.50 12.36
C LYS A 2 10.97 -5.95 11.30
N LEU A 3 11.38 -6.95 10.52
CA LEU A 3 10.58 -7.47 9.42
C LEU A 3 9.44 -8.35 9.93
N LEU A 4 8.21 -7.94 9.65
CA LEU A 4 7.00 -8.70 9.99
C LEU A 4 6.18 -9.00 8.75
N LYS A 5 5.51 -10.16 8.76
CA LYS A 5 4.56 -10.50 7.71
C LYS A 5 3.44 -9.46 7.67
N HIS A 6 3.01 -9.09 6.47
CA HIS A 6 1.91 -8.12 6.28
C HIS A 6 0.62 -8.52 7.05
N THR A 7 0.36 -9.81 7.22
CA THR A 7 -0.80 -10.31 8.00
C THR A 7 -0.71 -9.97 9.48
N VAL A 8 0.50 -9.97 10.06
CA VAL A 8 0.75 -9.61 11.46
C VAL A 8 0.55 -8.10 11.64
N LEU A 9 1.06 -7.29 10.72
CA LEU A 9 0.83 -5.84 10.71
C LEU A 9 -0.66 -5.51 10.60
N ASN A 10 -1.36 -6.16 9.67
CA ASN A 10 -2.80 -6.03 9.49
C ASN A 10 -3.60 -6.36 10.76
N ALA A 11 -3.15 -7.36 11.53
CA ALA A 11 -3.82 -7.73 12.78
C ALA A 11 -3.55 -6.75 13.92
N ARG A 12 -2.37 -6.11 13.94
CA ARG A 12 -1.95 -5.19 15.01
C ARG A 12 -2.47 -3.77 14.84
N TYR A 13 -2.41 -3.25 13.61
CA TYR A 13 -2.56 -1.81 13.35
C TYR A 13 -3.82 -1.44 12.58
N PHE A 14 -4.54 -2.42 12.02
CA PHE A 14 -5.73 -2.15 11.21
C PHE A 14 -6.97 -2.77 11.83
N ALA A 15 -8.05 -1.99 11.84
CA ALA A 15 -9.36 -2.49 12.21
C ALA A 15 -9.83 -3.62 11.27
N THR A 16 -10.65 -4.53 11.79
CA THR A 16 -11.27 -5.58 10.99
C THR A 16 -12.10 -4.96 9.87
N GLY A 17 -11.84 -5.35 8.62
CA GLY A 17 -12.48 -4.78 7.42
C GLY A 17 -11.69 -3.66 6.73
N SER A 18 -10.71 -3.05 7.40
CA SER A 18 -9.86 -1.98 6.86
C SER A 18 -8.44 -2.45 6.55
N ARG A 19 -8.22 -3.76 6.51
CA ARG A 19 -6.91 -4.39 6.31
C ARG A 19 -6.52 -4.35 4.83
N PRO A 20 -5.37 -3.76 4.45
CA PRO A 20 -4.93 -3.81 3.06
C PRO A 20 -4.70 -5.24 2.60
N ALA A 21 -5.10 -5.52 1.35
CA ALA A 21 -4.88 -6.82 0.73
C ALA A 21 -3.39 -7.07 0.47
N LYS A 22 -3.00 -8.35 0.37
CA LYS A 22 -1.62 -8.75 0.08
C LYS A 22 -1.05 -8.09 -1.18
N LYS A 23 -1.88 -7.91 -2.21
CA LYS A 23 -1.50 -7.23 -3.45
C LYS A 23 -1.09 -5.78 -3.20
N ALA A 24 -1.88 -5.03 -2.42
CA ALA A 24 -1.55 -3.64 -2.09
C ALA A 24 -0.23 -3.52 -1.32
N TRP A 25 0.03 -4.44 -0.37
CA TRP A 25 1.32 -4.50 0.33
C TRP A 25 2.49 -4.80 -0.60
N ARG A 26 2.32 -5.74 -1.53
CA ARG A 26 3.34 -6.06 -2.54
C ARG A 26 3.63 -4.84 -3.40
N ASP A 27 2.59 -4.22 -3.95
CA ASP A 27 2.70 -3.06 -4.83
C ASP A 27 3.40 -1.90 -4.10
N ALA A 28 3.13 -1.71 -2.80
CA ALA A 28 3.77 -0.66 -1.99
C ALA A 28 5.27 -0.92 -1.78
N VAL A 29 5.68 -2.17 -1.55
CA VAL A 29 7.10 -2.54 -1.43
C VAL A 29 7.81 -2.42 -2.78
N GLU A 30 7.20 -2.91 -3.87
CA GLU A 30 7.76 -2.83 -5.22
C GLU A 30 7.94 -1.38 -5.69
N ARG A 31 7.03 -0.48 -5.30
CA ARG A 31 7.11 0.96 -5.58
C ARG A 31 8.05 1.71 -4.63
N SER A 32 8.73 1.02 -3.72
CA SER A 32 9.55 1.62 -2.65
C SER A 32 8.77 2.63 -1.78
N ALA A 33 7.44 2.53 -1.77
CA ALA A 33 6.58 3.37 -0.95
C ALA A 33 6.64 2.94 0.52
N ILE A 34 7.01 1.70 0.83
CA ILE A 34 7.20 1.18 2.18
C ILE A 34 8.47 0.32 2.18
N ASN A 35 9.28 0.40 3.23
CA ASN A 35 10.45 -0.47 3.33
C ASN A 35 10.01 -1.92 3.67
N GLY A 36 10.46 -2.88 2.87
CA GLY A 36 10.04 -4.26 3.01
C GLY A 36 10.78 -5.21 2.08
N LEU A 37 10.42 -6.48 2.18
CA LEU A 37 11.04 -7.57 1.44
C LEU A 37 9.96 -8.55 0.97
N ILE A 38 10.09 -9.04 -0.25
CA ILE A 38 9.23 -10.09 -0.80
C ILE A 38 10.08 -11.37 -0.90
N LEU A 39 9.74 -12.39 -0.12
CA LEU A 39 10.42 -13.70 -0.13
C LEU A 39 9.41 -14.79 -0.41
N ASP A 40 9.66 -15.58 -1.46
CA ASP A 40 8.77 -16.69 -1.87
C ASP A 40 7.29 -16.27 -1.98
N GLY A 41 7.07 -15.07 -2.52
CA GLY A 41 5.74 -14.46 -2.65
C GLY A 41 5.09 -14.01 -1.34
N ILE A 42 5.74 -14.14 -0.18
CA ILE A 42 5.32 -13.58 1.12
C ILE A 42 5.87 -12.17 1.27
N VAL A 43 5.03 -11.23 1.71
CA VAL A 43 5.41 -9.83 1.91
C VAL A 43 5.76 -9.60 3.39
N TYR A 44 6.98 -9.13 3.61
CA TYR A 44 7.50 -8.68 4.90
C TYR A 44 7.70 -7.16 4.86
N ILE A 45 7.32 -6.49 5.93
CA ILE A 45 7.37 -5.04 6.08
C ILE A 45 8.21 -4.70 7.30
N ASP A 46 9.04 -3.67 7.22
CA ASP A 46 9.78 -3.18 8.37
C ASP A 46 8.85 -2.37 9.29
N GLU A 47 8.51 -2.95 10.45
CA GLU A 47 7.56 -2.36 11.41
C GLU A 47 8.08 -1.02 11.97
N ASP A 48 9.38 -0.91 12.28
CA ASP A 48 9.96 0.29 12.87
C ASP A 48 9.85 1.47 11.90
N GLU A 49 10.19 1.23 10.64
CA GLU A 49 10.13 2.24 9.56
C GLU A 49 8.69 2.61 9.23
N PHE A 50 7.82 1.61 9.10
CA PHE A 50 6.40 1.81 8.82
C PHE A 50 5.70 2.66 9.88
N LEU A 51 5.99 2.44 11.16
CA LEU A 51 5.41 3.21 12.26
C LEU A 51 6.09 4.58 12.48
N SER A 52 7.34 4.74 12.04
CA SER A 52 8.05 6.02 12.12
C SER A 52 7.52 7.06 11.13
N ARG A 53 6.87 6.62 10.05
CA ARG A 53 6.27 7.51 9.05
C ARG A 53 4.99 8.13 9.61
N GLN A 54 5.08 9.39 10.03
CA GLN A 54 3.93 10.18 10.48
C GLN A 54 2.92 10.51 9.35
N ASP A 55 3.29 10.35 8.08
CA ASP A 55 2.47 10.71 6.90
C ASP A 55 2.10 9.49 6.03
N LEU A 56 1.62 8.39 6.61
CA LEU A 56 1.13 7.25 5.81
C LEU A 56 -0.09 7.65 4.93
N ASP A 57 -0.89 8.60 5.41
CA ASP A 57 -2.13 9.05 4.74
C ASP A 57 -1.88 9.83 3.43
N LYS A 58 -0.77 10.55 3.30
CA LYS A 58 -0.50 11.37 2.09
C LYS A 58 -0.10 10.54 0.88
N ASN A 59 0.59 9.43 1.07
CA ASN A 59 1.17 8.65 -0.04
C ASN A 59 0.20 7.60 -0.63
N LEU A 60 -0.87 7.26 0.07
CA LEU A 60 -1.90 6.35 -0.44
C LEU A 60 -3.02 7.09 -1.19
N ALA A 61 -3.23 8.38 -0.90
CA ALA A 61 -4.28 9.20 -1.54
C ALA A 61 -3.84 9.86 -2.86
N GLU A 62 -2.54 10.04 -3.13
CA GLU A 62 -2.06 10.79 -4.31
C GLU A 62 -1.98 9.98 -5.62
N LYS A 63 -2.52 8.75 -5.67
CA LYS A 63 -2.61 7.97 -6.92
C LYS A 63 -3.99 7.36 -7.20
N GLU A 64 -5.05 8.01 -6.73
CA GLU A 64 -6.33 7.89 -7.39
C GLU A 64 -6.54 9.10 -8.32
N VAL A 65 -7.17 8.84 -9.47
CA VAL A 65 -7.65 9.81 -10.48
C VAL A 65 -6.67 10.14 -11.64
N THR A 66 -6.55 9.19 -12.58
CA THR A 66 -6.90 9.53 -13.96
C THR A 66 -7.99 8.54 -14.41
N PRO A 67 -9.28 8.85 -14.23
CA PRO A 67 -10.28 8.20 -15.04
C PRO A 67 -10.02 8.68 -16.46
N ASN A 68 -9.61 7.77 -17.34
CA ASN A 68 -9.63 8.01 -18.76
C ASN A 68 -11.10 8.06 -19.18
N PHE A 69 -11.77 9.19 -18.91
CA PHE A 69 -13.03 9.52 -19.55
C PHE A 69 -12.68 9.96 -20.95
N GLU A 70 -12.73 9.01 -21.88
CA GLU A 70 -12.94 9.33 -23.29
C GLU A 70 -14.31 10.01 -23.38
N PHE A 71 -14.32 11.33 -23.22
CA PHE A 71 -15.46 12.17 -23.54
C PHE A 71 -15.66 12.10 -25.04
N ILE A 72 -16.64 11.27 -25.43
CA ILE A 72 -17.71 11.59 -26.38
C ILE A 72 -17.36 12.77 -27.30
N ASP A 73 -17.02 12.44 -28.54
CA ASP A 73 -17.09 13.36 -29.67
C ASP A 73 -18.49 13.99 -29.70
N LEU A 74 -18.54 15.24 -29.23
CA LEU A 74 -19.69 16.11 -29.29
C LEU A 74 -19.51 17.03 -30.51
N LEU A 75 -20.36 16.84 -31.50
CA LEU A 75 -20.71 17.79 -32.58
C LEU A 75 -19.60 18.17 -33.57
N ALA A 76 -19.63 17.51 -34.74
CA ALA A 76 -19.38 18.12 -36.04
C ALA A 76 -20.45 17.65 -37.04
#